data_AF-I4K6P3-F1
#
_entry.id   AF-I4K6P3-F1
#
_cell.length_a   1.000
_cell.length_b   1.000
_cell.length_c   1.000
_cell.angle_alpha   90.00
_cell.angle_beta   90.00
_cell.angle_gamma   90.00
#
_symmetry.space_group_name_H-M   'P 1'
#
loop_
_entity.id
_entity.type
_entity.pdbx_description
1 polymer ?
#
loop_
_entity_poly.entity_id
_entity_poly.type
_entity_poly.pdbx_seq_one_letter_code
_entity_poly.pdbx_strand_id
1 'polypeptide(L)'
;MFYWDVVALGRPASGERFDLGHFQSHLDIRRDGQLLWHERQRIVGADGLLDSPIGLDGQPVLATLLVTGEIDPELLEQCRSLPHAVRGDLTQLPGLLVARCLASEALLARGWLIDLWRLLRPAMLGREAVSPRIWST
;
A
#
# COMPACT_ATOMS: atom_id res chain seq x y z
N MET A 1 10.11 8.99 -7.40
CA MET A 1 9.73 9.06 -5.97
C MET A 1 9.08 7.74 -5.58
N PHE A 2 9.38 7.23 -4.39
CA PHE A 2 8.67 6.12 -3.77
C PHE A 2 8.01 6.64 -2.50
N TYR A 3 6.74 6.31 -2.31
CA TYR A 3 5.99 6.57 -1.08
C TYR A 3 5.23 5.30 -0.73
N TRP A 4 5.13 4.98 0.55
CA TRP A 4 4.23 3.95 1.00
C TRP A 4 3.65 4.29 2.37
N ASP A 5 2.53 3.67 2.70
CA ASP A 5 1.97 3.68 4.04
C ASP A 5 1.34 2.32 4.37
N VAL A 6 1.22 2.07 5.67
CA VAL A 6 0.53 0.93 6.25
C VAL A 6 -0.31 1.48 7.39
N VAL A 7 -1.62 1.31 7.30
CA VAL A 7 -2.58 1.74 8.32
C VAL A 7 -3.19 0.50 8.94
N ALA A 8 -3.03 0.35 10.26
CA ALA A 8 -3.74 -0.64 11.04
C ALA A 8 -4.85 0.05 11.83
N LEU A 9 -6.09 -0.36 11.60
CA LEU A 9 -7.27 0.15 12.29
C LEU A 9 -7.53 -0.69 13.54
N GLY A 10 -7.70 -0.02 14.69
CA GLY A 10 -7.82 -0.68 15.99
C GLY A 10 -6.47 -1.15 16.54
N ARG A 11 -6.48 -2.19 17.38
CA ARG A 11 -5.27 -2.86 17.88
C ARG A 11 -5.33 -4.35 17.52
N PRO A 12 -4.97 -4.72 16.28
CA PRO A 12 -5.12 -6.10 15.79
C PRO A 12 -4.39 -7.14 16.64
N ALA A 13 -3.19 -6.81 17.13
CA ALA A 13 -2.41 -7.68 18.02
C ALA A 13 -3.08 -7.93 19.39
N SER A 14 -4.01 -7.05 19.80
CA SER A 14 -4.80 -7.19 21.01
C SER A 14 -6.23 -7.66 20.73
N GLY A 15 -6.57 -7.98 19.48
CA GLY A 15 -7.91 -8.40 19.07
C GLY A 15 -8.96 -7.28 19.09
N GLU A 16 -8.54 -6.02 19.20
CA GLU A 16 -9.48 -4.90 19.30
C GLU A 16 -9.73 -4.27 17.94
N ARG A 17 -11.02 -4.16 17.62
CA ARG A 17 -11.51 -3.59 16.37
C ARG A 17 -11.55 -2.07 16.43
N PHE A 18 -11.64 -1.46 15.26
CA PHE A 18 -11.86 -0.02 15.15
C PHE A 18 -13.35 0.30 15.31
N ASP A 19 -13.81 0.34 16.56
CA ASP A 19 -15.24 0.45 16.85
C ASP A 19 -15.71 1.89 17.07
N LEU A 20 -14.82 2.79 17.51
CA LEU A 20 -15.17 4.16 17.87
C LEU A 20 -14.21 5.17 17.25
N GLY A 21 -14.77 6.32 16.84
CA GLY A 21 -14.02 7.44 16.29
C GLY A 21 -14.03 7.49 14.75
N HIS A 22 -13.07 8.22 14.19
CA HIS A 22 -12.91 8.38 12.75
C HIS A 22 -11.43 8.41 12.38
N PHE A 23 -11.09 7.72 11.30
CA PHE A 23 -9.81 7.83 10.62
C PHE A 23 -10.00 8.68 9.37
N GLN A 24 -9.09 9.63 9.16
CA GLN A 24 -9.06 10.48 7.98
C GLN A 24 -7.62 10.57 7.46
N SER A 25 -7.45 10.34 6.15
CA SER A 25 -6.19 10.54 5.46
C SER A 25 -6.40 11.34 4.18
N HIS A 26 -5.38 12.14 3.84
CA HIS A 26 -5.30 12.89 2.61
C HIS A 26 -3.89 12.78 2.06
N LEU A 27 -3.79 12.36 0.80
CA LEU A 27 -2.54 12.26 0.07
C LEU A 27 -2.66 12.90 -1.31
N ASP A 28 -1.80 13.90 -1.57
CA ASP A 28 -1.61 14.50 -2.89
C ASP A 28 -0.18 14.25 -3.36
N ILE A 29 -0.02 13.70 -4.56
CA ILE A 29 1.27 13.63 -5.25
C ILE A 29 1.24 14.60 -6.42
N ARG A 30 2.20 15.54 -6.44
CA ARG A 30 2.39 16.49 -7.53
C ARG A 30 3.78 16.36 -8.12
N ARG A 31 3.88 16.47 -9.44
CA ARG A 31 5.15 16.52 -10.19
C ARG A 31 5.11 17.71 -11.13
N ASP A 32 6.13 18.56 -11.06
CA ASP A 32 6.24 19.78 -11.88
C ASP A 32 4.97 20.67 -11.82
N GLY A 33 4.40 20.78 -10.63
CA GLY A 33 3.16 21.54 -10.39
C GLY A 33 1.88 20.86 -10.86
N GLN A 34 1.93 19.69 -11.51
CA GLN A 34 0.75 18.92 -11.95
C GLN A 34 0.36 17.86 -10.92
N LEU A 35 -0.94 17.68 -10.69
CA LEU A 35 -1.49 16.65 -9.79
C LEU A 35 -1.45 15.29 -10.49
N LEU A 36 -0.71 14.33 -9.93
CA LEU A 36 -0.64 12.95 -10.42
C LEU A 36 -1.53 12.01 -9.62
N TRP A 37 -1.69 12.25 -8.32
CA TRP A 37 -2.50 11.43 -7.43
C TRP A 37 -3.25 12.30 -6.44
N HIS A 38 -4.51 11.98 -6.21
CA HIS A 38 -5.35 12.58 -5.19
C HIS A 38 -6.11 11.48 -4.47
N GLU A 39 -5.91 11.35 -3.17
CA GLU A 39 -6.57 10.35 -2.36
C GLU A 39 -7.12 10.95 -1.06
N ARG A 40 -8.35 10.56 -0.75
CA ARG A 40 -9.06 10.88 0.49
C ARG A 40 -9.60 9.59 1.08
N GLN A 41 -9.17 9.25 2.28
CA GLN A 41 -9.73 8.14 3.03
C GLN A 41 -10.50 8.69 4.23
N ARG A 42 -11.72 8.21 4.44
CA ARG A 42 -12.50 8.49 5.63
C ARG A 42 -13.17 7.21 6.07
N ILE A 43 -12.84 6.76 7.27
CA ILE A 43 -13.34 5.52 7.84
C ILE A 43 -13.94 5.87 9.20
N VAL A 44 -15.16 5.43 9.45
CA VAL A 44 -15.86 5.60 10.74
C VAL A 44 -15.77 4.30 11.51
N GLY A 45 -15.55 4.38 12.81
CA GLY A 45 -15.53 3.20 13.68
C GLY A 45 -16.87 2.46 13.64
N ALA A 46 -16.83 1.13 13.68
CA ALA A 46 -17.99 0.25 13.59
C ALA A 46 -18.85 0.42 12.32
N ASP A 47 -18.32 1.06 11.27
CA ASP A 47 -19.00 1.17 9.98
C ASP A 47 -19.08 -0.20 9.29
N GLY A 48 -20.21 -0.50 8.63
CA GLY A 48 -20.41 -1.78 7.92
C GLY A 48 -19.42 -2.02 6.78
N LEU A 49 -18.78 -0.98 6.24
CA LEU A 49 -17.72 -1.12 5.24
C LEU A 49 -16.43 -1.75 5.80
N LEU A 50 -16.25 -1.79 7.13
CA LEU A 50 -15.12 -2.50 7.72
C LEU A 50 -15.19 -4.02 7.45
N ASP A 51 -16.40 -4.58 7.40
CA ASP A 51 -16.62 -6.02 7.18
C ASP A 51 -17.10 -6.34 5.77
N SER A 52 -17.53 -5.34 5.01
CA SER A 52 -18.05 -5.53 3.65
C SER A 52 -16.94 -5.90 2.66
N PRO A 53 -17.17 -6.85 1.73
CA PRO A 53 -16.18 -7.24 0.72
C PRO A 53 -15.85 -6.15 -0.31
N ILE A 54 -16.72 -5.14 -0.43
CA ILE A 54 -16.47 -3.93 -1.24
C ILE A 54 -15.75 -2.82 -0.44
N GLY A 55 -15.59 -3.01 0.88
CA GLY A 55 -14.82 -2.17 1.77
C GLY A 55 -13.51 -2.87 2.17
N LEU A 56 -13.32 -3.10 3.47
CA LEU A 56 -12.09 -3.73 3.99
C LEU A 56 -12.18 -5.25 4.15
N ASP A 57 -13.33 -5.87 3.88
CA ASP A 57 -13.49 -7.34 3.88
C ASP A 57 -13.02 -7.99 5.20
N GLY A 58 -13.28 -7.31 6.32
CA GLY A 58 -12.88 -7.74 7.67
C GLY A 58 -11.38 -7.61 7.96
N GLN A 59 -10.58 -7.11 7.02
CA GLN A 59 -9.13 -6.93 7.19
C GLN A 59 -8.85 -5.60 7.91
N PRO A 60 -8.14 -5.62 9.06
CA PRO A 60 -7.88 -4.41 9.83
C PRO A 60 -6.73 -3.58 9.28
N VAL A 61 -5.94 -4.10 8.33
CA VAL A 61 -4.80 -3.41 7.75
C VAL A 61 -5.04 -3.11 6.28
N LEU A 62 -4.78 -1.87 5.90
CA LEU A 62 -4.68 -1.42 4.52
C LEU A 62 -3.29 -0.80 4.29
N ALA A 63 -2.73 -1.02 3.10
CA ALA A 63 -1.43 -0.48 2.76
C ALA A 63 -1.37 -0.04 1.30
N THR A 64 -0.65 1.05 1.04
CA THR A 64 -0.48 1.62 -0.30
C THR A 64 1.00 1.82 -0.59
N LEU A 65 1.44 1.51 -1.81
CA LEU A 65 2.74 1.90 -2.36
C LEU A 65 2.49 2.67 -3.66
N LEU A 66 3.11 3.85 -3.75
CA LEU A 66 3.05 4.75 -4.89
C LEU A 66 4.46 5.00 -5.41
N VAL A 67 4.64 4.81 -6.71
CA VAL A 67 5.93 5.04 -7.38
C VAL A 67 5.71 5.92 -8.60
N THR A 68 6.31 7.11 -8.61
CA THR A 68 6.21 7.99 -9.78
C THR A 68 7.13 7.48 -10.89
N GLY A 69 6.58 7.23 -12.06
CA GLY A 69 7.30 6.62 -13.18
C GLY A 69 6.43 5.63 -13.93
N GLU A 70 7.03 5.00 -14.93
CA GLU A 70 6.41 3.96 -15.75
C GLU A 70 7.35 2.77 -15.81
N ILE A 71 6.81 1.58 -15.57
CA ILE A 71 7.49 0.31 -15.77
C ILE A 71 6.98 -0.36 -17.05
N ASP A 72 7.81 -1.22 -17.63
CA ASP A 72 7.36 -2.05 -18.74
C ASP A 72 6.34 -3.13 -18.27
N PRO A 73 5.54 -3.69 -19.19
CA PRO A 73 4.55 -4.70 -18.85
C PRO A 73 5.16 -5.99 -18.27
N GLU A 74 6.39 -6.35 -18.63
CA GLU A 74 7.03 -7.58 -18.15
C GLU A 74 7.35 -7.46 -16.65
N LEU A 75 7.92 -6.33 -16.23
CA LEU A 75 8.17 -6.03 -14.82
C LEU A 75 6.86 -5.91 -14.02
N LEU A 76 5.80 -5.37 -14.62
CA LEU A 76 4.48 -5.31 -13.98
C LEU A 76 3.95 -6.73 -13.68
N GLU A 77 4.03 -7.63 -14.65
CA GLU A 77 3.65 -9.04 -14.47
C GLU A 77 4.56 -9.77 -13.47
N GLN A 78 5.87 -9.50 -13.50
CA GLN A 78 6.78 -10.04 -12.48
C GLN A 78 6.37 -9.60 -11.06
N CYS A 79 6.01 -8.33 -10.88
CA CYS A 79 5.51 -7.83 -9.60
C CYS A 79 4.20 -8.50 -9.18
N ARG A 80 3.27 -8.73 -10.11
CA ARG A 80 2.00 -9.45 -9.87
C ARG A 80 2.20 -10.92 -9.53
N SER A 81 3.28 -11.53 -10.04
CA SER A 81 3.59 -12.94 -9.81
C SER A 81 4.23 -13.21 -8.44
N LEU A 82 4.60 -12.17 -7.68
CA LEU A 82 5.21 -12.32 -6.37
C LEU A 82 4.27 -13.09 -5.43
N PRO A 83 4.75 -14.15 -4.73
CA PRO A 83 3.93 -14.82 -3.75
C PRO A 83 3.68 -13.90 -2.54
N HIS A 84 2.43 -13.77 -2.13
CA HIS A 84 2.06 -12.98 -0.96
C HIS A 84 0.85 -13.55 -0.22
N ALA A 85 0.75 -13.25 1.07
CA ALA A 85 -0.36 -13.67 1.93
C ALA A 85 -1.43 -12.58 2.13
N VAL A 86 -1.36 -11.49 1.36
CA VAL A 86 -2.30 -10.36 1.42
C VAL A 86 -3.30 -10.41 0.27
N ARG A 87 -4.42 -9.71 0.41
CA ARG A 87 -5.32 -9.42 -0.71
C ARG A 87 -4.85 -8.12 -1.36
N GLY A 88 -4.00 -8.21 -2.36
CA GLY A 88 -3.38 -7.05 -2.99
C GLY A 88 -3.12 -7.22 -4.48
N ASP A 89 -2.93 -6.10 -5.15
CA ASP A 89 -2.54 -6.01 -6.56
C ASP A 89 -1.93 -4.63 -6.86
N LEU A 90 -1.37 -4.47 -8.05
CA LEU A 90 -0.80 -3.24 -8.55
C LEU A 90 -1.22 -2.93 -10.00
N THR A 91 -1.30 -1.63 -10.30
CA THR A 91 -1.70 -1.10 -11.61
C THR A 91 -0.81 0.06 -12.01
N GLN A 92 -0.41 0.07 -13.29
CA GLN A 92 0.24 1.22 -13.92
C GLN A 92 -0.81 2.24 -14.38
N LEU A 93 -0.72 3.47 -13.86
CA LEU A 93 -1.41 4.66 -14.35
C LEU A 93 -0.40 5.57 -15.09
N PRO A 94 -0.82 6.55 -15.89
CA PRO A 94 0.10 7.48 -16.53
C PRO A 94 1.04 8.16 -15.54
N GLY A 95 2.34 7.89 -15.65
CA GLY A 95 3.38 8.43 -14.76
C GLY A 95 3.33 8.00 -13.28
N LEU A 96 2.50 7.02 -12.91
CA LEU A 96 2.36 6.55 -11.52
C LEU A 96 2.01 5.06 -11.47
N LEU A 97 2.81 4.28 -10.74
CA LEU A 97 2.46 2.92 -10.35
C LEU A 97 1.82 2.93 -8.96
N VAL A 98 0.70 2.22 -8.82
CA VAL A 98 -0.07 2.11 -7.58
C VAL A 98 -0.19 0.64 -7.20
N ALA A 99 0.28 0.28 -6.00
CA ALA A 99 0.03 -1.03 -5.40
C ALA A 99 -0.74 -0.85 -4.10
N ARG A 100 -1.73 -1.71 -3.85
CA ARG A 100 -2.55 -1.69 -2.65
C ARG A 100 -2.85 -3.08 -2.15
N CYS A 101 -2.94 -3.23 -0.83
CA CYS A 101 -3.43 -4.47 -0.23
C CYS A 101 -4.26 -4.24 1.02
N LEU A 102 -5.06 -5.26 1.31
CA LEU A 102 -5.70 -5.53 2.59
C LEU A 102 -5.00 -6.73 3.25
N ALA A 103 -4.79 -6.67 4.56
CA ALA A 103 -4.11 -7.71 5.31
C ALA A 103 -4.66 -7.88 6.73
N SER A 104 -4.45 -9.07 7.29
CA SER A 104 -4.84 -9.38 8.67
C SER A 104 -3.90 -8.73 9.69
N GLU A 105 -2.64 -8.51 9.30
CA GLU A 105 -1.61 -7.92 10.14
C GLU A 105 -0.65 -7.03 9.33
N ALA A 106 -0.06 -6.05 10.01
CA ALA A 106 0.78 -5.04 9.38
C ALA A 106 2.07 -5.63 8.79
N LEU A 107 2.57 -6.71 9.38
CA LEU A 107 3.81 -7.36 8.93
C LEU A 107 3.64 -8.02 7.55
N LEU A 108 2.49 -8.64 7.26
CA LEU A 108 2.20 -9.22 5.94
C LEU A 108 2.13 -8.15 4.87
N ALA A 109 1.39 -7.07 5.12
CA ALA A 109 1.29 -5.93 4.21
C ALA A 109 2.68 -5.35 3.92
N ARG A 110 3.45 -5.09 4.98
CA ARG A 110 4.81 -4.55 4.88
C ARG A 110 5.75 -5.49 4.13
N GLY A 111 5.67 -6.80 4.35
CA GLY A 111 6.48 -7.80 3.64
C GLY A 111 6.25 -7.73 2.13
N TRP A 112 4.99 -7.76 1.70
CA TRP A 112 4.63 -7.65 0.28
C TRP A 112 5.11 -6.33 -0.33
N LEU A 113 4.93 -5.20 0.38
CA LEU A 113 5.42 -3.91 -0.09
C LEU A 113 6.95 -3.87 -0.22
N ILE A 114 7.70 -4.53 0.67
CA ILE A 114 9.17 -4.64 0.59
C ILE A 114 9.57 -5.44 -0.65
N ASP A 115 8.88 -6.53 -0.94
CA ASP A 115 9.21 -7.37 -2.09
C ASP A 115 8.92 -6.66 -3.41
N LEU A 116 7.79 -5.93 -3.50
CA LEU A 116 7.53 -5.01 -4.61
C LEU A 116 8.63 -3.96 -4.73
N TRP A 117 8.98 -3.30 -3.64
CA TRP A 117 10.03 -2.28 -3.63
C TRP A 117 11.38 -2.82 -4.10
N ARG A 118 11.72 -4.08 -3.77
CA ARG A 118 12.97 -4.72 -4.19
C ARG A 118 13.06 -4.88 -5.70
N LEU A 119 11.97 -5.25 -6.37
CA LEU A 119 11.91 -5.35 -7.83
C LEU A 119 11.87 -3.96 -8.50
N LEU A 120 11.07 -3.04 -7.95
CA LEU A 120 10.82 -1.74 -8.58
C LEU A 120 12.00 -0.79 -8.46
N ARG A 121 12.73 -0.81 -7.35
CA ARG A 121 13.77 0.18 -7.06
C ARG A 121 14.94 0.18 -8.08
N PRO A 122 15.52 -0.97 -8.46
CA PRO A 122 16.56 -1.02 -9.49
C PRO A 122 16.05 -0.50 -10.84
N ALA A 123 14.86 -0.95 -11.25
CA ALA A 123 14.26 -0.54 -12.52
C ALA A 123 13.96 0.97 -12.57
N MET A 124 13.48 1.54 -11.47
CA MET A 124 13.02 2.94 -11.43
C MET A 124 14.12 3.95 -11.10
N LEU A 125 15.14 3.55 -10.32
CA LEU A 125 16.19 4.46 -9.83
C LEU A 125 17.59 4.10 -10.29
N GLY A 126 17.79 2.98 -10.99
CA GLY A 126 19.12 2.47 -11.35
C GLY A 126 19.97 2.15 -10.12
N ARG A 127 19.36 1.85 -8.98
CA ARG A 127 20.03 1.62 -7.70
C ARG A 127 19.61 0.28 -7.12
N GLU A 128 20.58 -0.45 -6.59
CA GLU A 128 20.32 -1.68 -5.86
C GLU A 128 19.32 -1.47 -4.70
N ALA A 129 18.49 -2.48 -4.47
CA ALA A 129 17.49 -2.49 -3.42
C ALA A 129 18.05 -2.90 -2.05
N VAL A 130 18.99 -2.10 -1.53
CA VAL A 130 19.55 -2.30 -0.19
C VAL A 130 18.57 -1.81 0.87
N SER A 131 17.96 -2.75 1.60
CA SER A 131 16.97 -2.44 2.63
C SER A 131 17.58 -1.53 3.73
N PRO A 132 16.94 -0.39 4.06
CA PRO A 132 17.39 0.47 5.16
C PRO A 132 17.44 -0.28 6.50
N ARG A 133 18.44 0.00 7.34
CA ARG A 133 18.52 -0.60 8.70
C ARG A 133 17.30 -0.31 9.58
N ILE A 134 16.66 0.83 9.40
CA ILE A 134 15.41 1.17 10.11
C ILE A 134 14.24 0.24 9.76
N TRP A 135 14.40 -0.63 8.77
CA TRP A 135 13.39 -1.61 8.40
C TRP A 135 13.58 -2.97 9.08
N SER A 136 14.66 -3.17 9.82
CA SER A 136 14.94 -4.40 10.58
C SER A 136 14.66 -4.26 12.08
N THR A 137 14.02 -3.16 12.50
CA THR A 137 13.48 -2.96 13.85
C THR A 137 12.00 -3.30 13.88
#